data_AF-A0A397IW59-F1
#
_entry.id   AF-A0A397IW59-F1
#
_cell.length_a   1.000
_cell.length_b   1.000
_cell.length_c   1.000
_cell.angle_alpha   90.00
_cell.angle_beta   90.00
_cell.angle_gamma   90.00
#
_symmetry.space_group_name_H-M   'P 1'
#
loop_
_entity.id
_entity.type
_entity.pdbx_description
1 polymer ?
#
loop_
_entity_poly.entity_id
_entity_poly.type
_entity_poly.pdbx_seq_one_letter_code
_entity_poly.pdbx_strand_id
1 'polypeptide(L)'
;MAITAIQFYDRLSNDLTQLLESGDNYDVPIEVGEEDANIYKVHSIILQSRSPYFKKRFDEITFYDDHFKVLKLPNISVKVFDVIIKYIYGGKIRKFVGHLQTHLINNCASWLRLKFSQIYRKSHKVKNLEIMQDFCNNIIAKHPDTIFESENFHSLPEDALISILKRDDLQLEEGKIWEYIIQWGKAKSPLLPSDLNEWTSDNFLTLKETLEQCLPHIRYLSISGEDVMEKIYPYQQLLEQKLFLDINTKFIKPTKPISSIVLPARNILNTLSTRITSICLSSDIITNEQALEISSWIDKKEPPYIENYLYEFELLVRGSRDGFDVRTIYDICDKVSKTIIILKLEGTGEILGGYNPLEWDNDQNQRKQTEDSFVFSLKTANMKNYILSRVVKFDRAIYNYPRTPTLRFGNVLLEDYEVFKILPRNDLKSYLYTLFHFFPLLLTTAHRQQEDESFYQMLEEIRMGNFTENIITKIQQKVCEYNFTDNVLDTTHIVEYRNTASTINDIIGNYLPSVDEHTDPYESIAIDCMGKVQKSPLETDKLFRNYTNFPTKIILKEGLTLPHVTVSLDETIFADGQAYVALSRATSWNKLEITPFNRDSIKTNPNVIADERLKEKYNNSIGEFNAFII
;
A
#
# COMPACT_ATOMS: atom_id res chain seq x y z
N MET A 1 4.20 -15.28 -55.35
CA MET A 1 3.55 -14.28 -54.47
C MET A 1 4.60 -13.74 -53.52
N ALA A 2 4.95 -12.45 -53.63
CA ALA A 2 5.87 -11.83 -52.68
C ALA A 2 5.14 -11.64 -51.34
N ILE A 3 5.53 -12.41 -50.33
CA ILE A 3 5.07 -12.20 -48.96
C ILE A 3 5.71 -10.89 -48.50
N THR A 4 4.89 -9.94 -48.05
CA THR A 4 5.41 -8.68 -47.49
C THR A 4 6.22 -8.98 -46.22
N ALA A 5 7.22 -8.17 -45.89
CA ALA A 5 8.04 -8.39 -44.69
C ALA A 5 7.19 -8.55 -43.40
N ILE A 6 6.07 -7.81 -43.31
CA ILE A 6 5.11 -7.91 -42.21
C ILE A 6 4.48 -9.30 -42.15
N GLN A 7 3.98 -9.83 -43.28
CA GLN A 7 3.39 -11.17 -43.34
C GLN A 7 4.39 -12.28 -43.05
N PHE A 8 5.68 -12.07 -43.38
CA PHE A 8 6.74 -13.01 -43.04
C PHE A 8 6.98 -13.09 -41.53
N TYR A 9 7.13 -11.94 -40.86
CA TYR A 9 7.34 -11.91 -39.41
C TYR A 9 6.13 -12.41 -38.62
N ASP A 10 4.91 -12.11 -39.07
CA ASP A 10 3.69 -12.66 -38.44
C ASP A 10 3.61 -14.18 -38.56
N ARG A 11 4.03 -14.73 -39.71
CA ARG A 11 4.08 -16.18 -39.92
C ARG A 11 5.13 -16.82 -39.03
N LEU A 12 6.36 -16.30 -39.01
CA LEU A 12 7.44 -16.80 -38.15
C LEU A 12 7.05 -16.77 -36.65
N SER A 13 6.39 -15.70 -36.22
CA SER A 13 5.86 -15.57 -34.85
C SER A 13 4.84 -16.67 -34.51
N ASN A 14 3.92 -16.98 -35.44
CA ASN A 14 2.94 -18.05 -35.27
C ASN A 14 3.61 -19.43 -35.24
N ASP A 15 4.55 -19.67 -36.15
CA ASP A 15 5.27 -20.94 -36.26
C ASP A 15 6.04 -21.24 -34.95
N LEU A 16 6.71 -20.24 -34.36
CA LEU A 16 7.38 -20.38 -33.06
C LEU A 16 6.40 -20.58 -31.91
N THR A 17 5.25 -19.90 -31.92
CA THR A 17 4.23 -20.09 -30.87
C THR A 17 3.63 -21.50 -30.93
N GLN A 18 3.39 -22.03 -32.12
CA GLN A 18 2.93 -23.41 -32.30
C GLN A 18 3.97 -24.44 -31.83
N LEU A 19 5.26 -24.16 -32.04
CA LEU A 19 6.34 -25.00 -31.55
C LEU A 19 6.38 -25.08 -30.01
N LEU A 20 6.07 -23.97 -29.32
CA LEU A 20 5.89 -23.97 -27.86
C LEU A 20 4.67 -24.81 -27.43
N GLU A 21 3.56 -24.72 -28.16
CA GLU A 21 2.32 -25.43 -27.84
C GLU A 21 2.42 -26.94 -28.10
N SER A 22 3.09 -27.37 -29.17
CA SER A 22 3.29 -28.79 -29.46
C SER A 22 4.34 -29.42 -28.53
N GLY A 23 5.37 -28.65 -28.16
CA GLY A 23 6.48 -29.12 -27.36
C GLY A 23 7.37 -30.14 -28.10
N ASP A 24 7.31 -30.17 -29.43
CA ASP A 24 8.14 -31.08 -30.25
C ASP A 24 9.62 -30.70 -30.15
N ASN A 25 10.50 -31.68 -29.95
CA ASN A 25 11.96 -31.49 -29.82
C ASN A 25 12.37 -30.51 -28.71
N TYR A 26 11.56 -30.37 -27.66
CA TYR A 26 11.95 -29.63 -26.47
C TYR A 26 13.20 -30.27 -25.82
N ASP A 27 14.06 -29.43 -25.26
CA ASP A 27 15.32 -29.83 -24.62
C ASP A 27 15.41 -29.33 -23.17
N VAL A 28 14.41 -28.60 -22.67
CA VAL A 28 14.35 -28.18 -21.26
C VAL A 28 12.91 -28.20 -20.75
N PRO A 29 12.61 -28.92 -19.66
CA PRO A 29 11.40 -28.72 -18.88
C PRO A 29 11.58 -27.62 -17.83
N ILE A 30 10.62 -26.69 -17.74
CA ILE A 30 10.56 -25.67 -16.68
C ILE A 30 9.31 -25.90 -15.83
N GLU A 31 9.49 -26.13 -14.54
CA GLU A 31 8.43 -26.27 -13.54
C GLU A 31 8.17 -24.91 -12.88
N VAL A 32 6.92 -24.45 -12.87
CA VAL A 32 6.54 -23.09 -12.44
C VAL A 32 5.39 -23.15 -11.46
N GLY A 33 5.53 -22.46 -10.32
CA GLY A 33 4.56 -22.46 -9.22
C GLY A 33 4.95 -23.39 -8.06
N GLU A 34 4.31 -23.19 -6.90
CA GLU A 34 4.53 -24.01 -5.69
C GLU A 34 3.49 -25.14 -5.56
N GLU A 35 2.21 -24.81 -5.33
CA GLU A 35 1.15 -25.80 -5.07
C GLU A 35 0.48 -26.34 -6.35
N ASP A 36 0.31 -25.50 -7.39
CA ASP A 36 -0.24 -25.84 -8.72
C ASP A 36 0.85 -25.79 -9.80
N ALA A 37 1.95 -26.51 -9.58
CA ALA A 37 3.12 -26.42 -10.45
C ALA A 37 2.84 -26.95 -11.87
N ASN A 38 3.02 -26.11 -12.89
CA ASN A 38 2.92 -26.51 -14.30
C ASN A 38 4.30 -26.70 -14.92
N ILE A 39 4.42 -27.75 -15.74
CA ILE A 39 5.65 -28.05 -16.48
C ILE A 39 5.51 -27.55 -17.93
N TYR A 40 6.40 -26.64 -18.31
CA TYR A 40 6.52 -26.10 -19.65
C TYR A 40 7.64 -26.81 -20.41
N LYS A 41 7.31 -27.41 -21.55
CA LYS A 41 8.27 -28.00 -22.48
C LYS A 41 8.82 -26.91 -23.39
N VAL A 42 10.07 -26.51 -23.20
CA VAL A 42 10.65 -25.36 -23.88
C VAL A 42 11.99 -25.69 -24.56
N HIS A 43 12.45 -24.76 -25.38
CA HIS A 43 13.62 -24.86 -26.23
C HIS A 43 14.68 -23.88 -25.74
N SER A 44 15.75 -24.39 -25.13
CA SER A 44 16.80 -23.61 -24.49
C SER A 44 17.34 -22.53 -25.42
N ILE A 45 17.62 -22.87 -26.69
CA ILE A 45 18.19 -21.95 -27.68
C ILE A 45 17.30 -20.74 -27.96
N ILE A 46 15.97 -20.91 -27.95
CA ILE A 46 15.01 -19.82 -28.14
C ILE A 46 15.04 -18.91 -26.91
N LEU A 47 14.99 -19.48 -25.71
CA LEU A 47 15.01 -18.73 -24.46
C LEU A 47 16.32 -17.95 -24.27
N GLN A 48 17.47 -18.59 -24.50
CA GLN A 48 18.80 -17.97 -24.38
C GLN A 48 19.00 -16.84 -25.40
N SER A 49 18.46 -16.99 -26.62
CA SER A 49 18.55 -15.97 -27.66
C SER A 49 17.66 -14.74 -27.39
N ARG A 50 16.58 -14.91 -26.62
CA ARG A 50 15.52 -13.91 -26.45
C ARG A 50 15.48 -13.31 -25.05
N SER A 51 16.19 -13.89 -24.08
CA SER A 51 16.21 -13.47 -22.69
C SER A 51 17.60 -13.60 -22.07
N PRO A 52 18.27 -12.49 -21.72
CA PRO A 52 19.54 -12.51 -21.02
C PRO A 52 19.47 -13.25 -19.68
N TYR A 53 18.31 -13.20 -19.00
CA TYR A 53 18.07 -13.96 -17.78
C TYR A 53 18.21 -15.46 -18.01
N PHE A 54 17.51 -16.00 -19.02
CA PHE A 54 17.59 -17.42 -19.32
C PHE A 54 18.96 -17.82 -19.86
N LYS A 55 19.62 -16.95 -20.65
CA LYS A 55 21.00 -17.17 -21.08
C LYS A 55 21.93 -17.42 -19.89
N LYS A 56 21.98 -16.45 -18.96
CA LYS A 56 22.79 -16.58 -17.74
C LYS A 56 22.37 -17.80 -16.91
N ARG A 57 21.06 -18.03 -16.75
CA ARG A 57 20.54 -19.13 -15.94
C ARG A 57 20.91 -20.50 -16.49
N PHE A 58 20.93 -20.66 -17.82
CA PHE A 58 21.34 -21.91 -18.46
C PHE A 58 22.87 -22.08 -18.47
N ASP A 59 23.65 -21.00 -18.56
CA ASP A 59 25.11 -21.05 -18.44
C ASP A 59 25.57 -21.49 -17.04
N GLU A 60 24.78 -21.20 -15.99
CA GLU A 60 25.02 -21.62 -14.60
C GLU A 60 24.65 -23.10 -14.33
N ILE A 61 23.95 -23.76 -15.23
CA ILE A 61 23.48 -25.14 -15.05
C ILE A 61 24.42 -26.10 -15.79
N THR A 62 25.12 -26.95 -15.04
CA THR A 62 25.88 -28.06 -15.61
C THR A 62 24.94 -29.22 -15.95
N PHE A 63 24.80 -29.51 -17.26
CA PHE A 63 24.13 -30.71 -17.75
C PHE A 63 25.10 -31.89 -17.62
N TYR A 64 24.86 -32.81 -16.68
CA TYR A 64 25.57 -34.08 -16.59
C TYR A 64 24.68 -35.18 -17.19
N ASP A 65 25.22 -35.93 -18.15
CA ASP A 65 24.71 -37.16 -18.76
C ASP A 65 23.21 -37.21 -19.10
N ASP A 66 22.83 -36.87 -20.34
CA ASP A 66 21.56 -37.20 -21.05
C ASP A 66 20.21 -37.04 -20.30
N HIS A 67 20.20 -36.48 -19.09
CA HIS A 67 19.02 -36.32 -18.24
C HIS A 67 18.75 -34.82 -18.10
N PHE A 68 17.67 -34.36 -18.73
CA PHE A 68 17.25 -32.97 -18.67
C PHE A 68 16.93 -32.56 -17.22
N LYS A 69 17.75 -31.67 -16.63
CA LYS A 69 17.46 -31.12 -15.30
C LYS A 69 16.28 -30.16 -15.41
N VAL A 70 15.19 -30.45 -14.70
CA VAL A 70 14.01 -29.59 -14.61
C VAL A 70 14.40 -28.27 -13.94
N LEU A 71 14.20 -27.15 -14.64
CA LEU A 71 14.41 -25.82 -14.06
C LEU A 71 13.17 -25.44 -13.24
N LYS A 72 13.33 -25.18 -11.94
CA LYS A 72 12.23 -24.78 -11.05
C LYS A 72 12.17 -23.27 -10.87
N LEU A 73 10.97 -22.71 -11.01
CA LEU A 73 10.63 -21.30 -10.78
C LEU A 73 9.42 -21.22 -9.83
N PRO A 74 9.59 -21.59 -8.55
CA PRO A 74 8.47 -21.65 -7.59
C PRO A 74 7.84 -20.28 -7.33
N ASN A 75 8.65 -19.21 -7.35
CA ASN A 75 8.23 -17.85 -7.03
C ASN A 75 7.48 -17.12 -8.15
N ILE A 76 7.16 -17.80 -9.27
CA ILE A 76 6.44 -17.20 -10.40
C ILE A 76 5.10 -17.90 -10.56
N SER A 77 4.00 -17.13 -10.63
CA SER A 77 2.70 -17.74 -10.91
C SER A 77 2.64 -18.30 -12.33
N VAL A 78 2.00 -19.46 -12.49
CA VAL A 78 1.74 -20.12 -13.77
C VAL A 78 1.13 -19.15 -14.79
N LYS A 79 0.13 -18.35 -14.38
CA LYS A 79 -0.55 -17.38 -15.26
C LYS A 79 0.42 -16.32 -15.81
N VAL A 80 1.34 -15.83 -14.98
CA VAL A 80 2.34 -14.84 -15.40
C VAL A 80 3.38 -15.46 -16.31
N PHE A 81 3.85 -16.66 -15.99
CA PHE A 81 4.84 -17.35 -16.80
C PHE A 81 4.32 -17.73 -18.19
N ASP A 82 3.06 -18.19 -18.29
CA ASP A 82 2.40 -18.50 -19.57
C ASP A 82 2.45 -17.29 -20.53
N VAL A 83 2.24 -16.08 -20.00
CA VAL A 83 2.29 -14.83 -20.75
C VAL A 83 3.73 -14.49 -21.16
N ILE A 84 4.70 -14.66 -20.27
CA ILE A 84 6.13 -14.42 -20.54
C ILE A 84 6.65 -15.38 -21.61
N ILE A 85 6.37 -16.68 -21.49
CA ILE A 85 6.92 -17.69 -22.39
C ILE A 85 6.35 -17.53 -23.80
N LYS A 86 5.04 -17.26 -23.94
CA LYS A 86 4.41 -16.94 -25.23
C LYS A 86 5.00 -15.67 -25.86
N TYR A 87 5.39 -14.68 -25.06
CA TYR A 87 6.08 -13.49 -25.57
C TYR A 87 7.51 -13.80 -26.05
N ILE A 88 8.25 -14.63 -25.34
CA ILE A 88 9.61 -15.03 -25.72
C ILE A 88 9.60 -15.71 -27.11
N TYR A 89 8.64 -16.61 -27.33
CA TYR A 89 8.47 -17.34 -28.60
C TYR A 89 7.85 -16.49 -29.71
N GLY A 90 6.69 -15.88 -29.43
CA GLY A 90 5.91 -15.20 -30.47
C GLY A 90 6.32 -13.74 -30.70
N GLY A 91 6.98 -13.07 -29.75
CA GLY A 91 7.35 -11.65 -29.89
C GLY A 91 6.16 -10.68 -30.00
N LYS A 92 4.92 -11.13 -29.76
CA LYS A 92 3.71 -10.31 -29.89
C LYS A 92 3.53 -9.40 -28.66
N ILE A 93 4.23 -8.26 -28.66
CA ILE A 93 4.19 -7.25 -27.59
C ILE A 93 2.75 -6.82 -27.26
N ARG A 94 1.89 -6.60 -28.26
CA ARG A 94 0.53 -6.08 -28.02
C ARG A 94 -0.33 -7.03 -27.18
N LYS A 95 -0.29 -8.34 -27.45
CA LYS A 95 -1.02 -9.34 -26.67
C LYS A 95 -0.43 -9.48 -25.26
N PHE A 96 0.88 -9.42 -25.13
CA PHE A 96 1.59 -9.46 -23.83
C PHE A 96 1.23 -8.27 -22.95
N VAL A 97 1.36 -7.05 -23.48
CA VAL A 97 1.00 -5.79 -22.80
C VAL A 97 -0.48 -5.77 -22.44
N GLY A 98 -1.35 -6.34 -23.28
CA GLY A 98 -2.78 -6.50 -22.95
C GLY A 98 -3.03 -7.40 -21.73
N HIS A 99 -2.41 -8.59 -21.70
CA HIS A 99 -2.53 -9.51 -20.56
C HIS A 99 -1.95 -8.92 -19.27
N LEU A 100 -0.82 -8.21 -19.35
CA LEU A 100 -0.24 -7.54 -18.18
C LEU A 100 -1.16 -6.46 -17.62
N GLN A 101 -1.78 -5.64 -18.48
CA GLN A 101 -2.75 -4.63 -18.04
C GLN A 101 -3.92 -5.28 -17.30
N THR A 102 -4.54 -6.31 -17.88
CA THR A 102 -5.64 -7.04 -17.25
C THR A 102 -5.21 -7.70 -15.94
N HIS A 103 -4.02 -8.29 -15.89
CA HIS A 103 -3.49 -8.90 -14.67
C HIS A 103 -3.28 -7.85 -13.56
N LEU A 104 -2.68 -6.69 -13.88
CA LEU A 104 -2.50 -5.59 -12.93
C LEU A 104 -3.85 -5.06 -12.44
N ILE A 105 -4.82 -4.88 -13.33
CA ILE A 105 -6.17 -4.43 -12.97
C ILE A 105 -6.84 -5.40 -11.99
N ASN A 106 -6.78 -6.70 -12.28
CA ASN A 106 -7.48 -7.70 -11.49
C ASN A 106 -6.79 -8.02 -10.15
N ASN A 107 -5.47 -7.94 -10.08
CA ASN A 107 -4.71 -8.41 -8.91
C ASN A 107 -4.07 -7.27 -8.09
N CYS A 108 -3.88 -6.09 -8.68
CA CYS A 108 -3.18 -4.95 -8.08
C CYS A 108 -4.08 -3.72 -7.89
N ALA A 109 -5.39 -3.91 -7.74
CA ALA A 109 -6.37 -2.82 -7.62
C ALA A 109 -6.05 -1.78 -6.54
N SER A 110 -5.56 -2.20 -5.36
CA SER A 110 -5.19 -1.30 -4.25
C SER A 110 -4.02 -0.37 -4.63
N TRP A 111 -2.98 -0.92 -5.26
CA TRP A 111 -1.85 -0.15 -5.77
C TRP A 111 -2.26 0.79 -6.89
N LEU A 112 -3.13 0.33 -7.80
CA LEU A 112 -3.69 1.15 -8.87
C LEU A 112 -4.47 2.37 -8.34
N ARG A 113 -5.21 2.20 -7.24
CA ARG A 113 -5.94 3.30 -6.57
C ARG A 113 -4.99 4.30 -5.90
N LEU A 114 -4.02 3.83 -5.12
CA LEU A 114 -3.03 4.70 -4.45
C LEU A 114 -2.22 5.56 -5.42
N LYS A 115 -1.97 5.04 -6.63
CA LYS A 115 -1.19 5.72 -7.66
C LYS A 115 -2.05 6.18 -8.84
N PHE A 116 -3.36 6.29 -8.66
CA PHE A 116 -4.33 6.47 -9.75
C PHE A 116 -3.98 7.63 -10.69
N SER A 117 -3.82 8.85 -10.15
CA SER A 117 -3.50 10.04 -10.93
C SER A 117 -2.16 9.92 -11.68
N GLN A 118 -1.16 9.29 -11.06
CA GLN A 118 0.14 9.06 -11.68
C GLN A 118 0.06 8.03 -12.81
N ILE A 119 -0.68 6.94 -12.59
CA ILE A 119 -0.86 5.85 -13.55
C ILE A 119 -1.67 6.34 -14.75
N TYR A 120 -2.76 7.05 -14.53
CA TYR A 120 -3.56 7.63 -15.60
C TYR A 120 -2.75 8.63 -16.45
N ARG A 121 -1.97 9.50 -15.81
CA ARG A 121 -1.05 10.39 -16.54
C ARG A 121 0.00 9.62 -17.35
N LYS A 122 0.56 8.55 -16.79
CA LYS A 122 1.59 7.75 -17.46
C LYS A 122 1.00 6.89 -18.57
N SER A 123 -0.22 6.40 -18.43
CA SER A 123 -0.90 5.57 -19.43
C SER A 123 -1.12 6.34 -20.73
N HIS A 124 -1.35 7.64 -20.67
CA HIS A 124 -1.47 8.52 -21.84
C HIS A 124 -0.11 8.89 -22.47
N LYS A 125 1.00 8.77 -21.73
CA LYS A 125 2.36 9.01 -22.26
C LYS A 125 2.97 7.79 -22.95
N VAL A 126 2.50 6.58 -22.63
CA VAL A 126 3.06 5.32 -23.13
C VAL A 126 2.09 4.67 -24.10
N LYS A 127 2.58 4.25 -25.28
CA LYS A 127 1.76 3.60 -26.31
C LYS A 127 1.24 2.22 -25.85
N ASN A 128 0.10 1.79 -26.39
CA ASN A 128 -0.52 0.47 -26.19
C ASN A 128 -1.06 0.19 -24.76
N LEU A 129 -1.42 1.23 -24.00
CA LEU A 129 -2.05 1.09 -22.68
C LEU A 129 -3.56 1.37 -22.68
N GLU A 130 -4.24 1.02 -23.78
CA GLU A 130 -5.68 1.24 -23.99
C GLU A 130 -6.54 0.63 -22.87
N ILE A 131 -6.26 -0.61 -22.46
CA ILE A 131 -7.02 -1.32 -21.41
C ILE A 131 -6.94 -0.56 -20.06
N MET A 132 -5.76 -0.07 -19.71
CA MET A 132 -5.56 0.72 -18.49
C MET A 132 -6.24 2.08 -18.58
N GLN A 133 -6.15 2.75 -19.73
CA GLN A 133 -6.84 4.02 -19.98
C GLN A 133 -8.36 3.85 -19.84
N ASP A 134 -8.94 2.82 -20.48
CA ASP A 134 -10.37 2.51 -20.41
C ASP A 134 -10.82 2.19 -18.99
N PHE A 135 -10.03 1.39 -18.26
CA PHE A 135 -10.28 1.09 -16.86
C PHE A 135 -10.33 2.37 -16.00
N CYS A 136 -9.32 3.24 -16.12
CA CYS A 136 -9.28 4.51 -15.40
C CYS A 136 -10.43 5.43 -15.82
N ASN A 137 -10.71 5.55 -17.12
CA ASN A 137 -11.80 6.36 -17.64
C ASN A 137 -13.17 5.93 -17.09
N ASN A 138 -13.39 4.61 -16.93
CA ASN A 138 -14.62 4.08 -16.34
C ASN A 138 -14.75 4.40 -14.85
N ILE A 139 -13.64 4.48 -14.12
CA ILE A 139 -13.63 4.93 -12.72
C ILE A 139 -13.91 6.43 -12.64
N ILE A 140 -13.22 7.24 -13.44
CA ILE A 140 -13.39 8.70 -13.46
C ILE A 140 -14.82 9.08 -13.85
N ALA A 141 -15.43 8.35 -14.77
CA ALA A 141 -16.81 8.58 -15.16
C ALA A 141 -17.77 8.53 -13.95
N LYS A 142 -17.56 7.57 -13.05
CA LYS A 142 -18.39 7.37 -11.85
C LYS A 142 -17.95 8.24 -10.67
N HIS A 143 -16.65 8.53 -10.57
CA HIS A 143 -16.00 9.23 -9.47
C HIS A 143 -15.04 10.31 -10.00
N PRO A 144 -15.56 11.41 -10.54
CA PRO A 144 -14.74 12.44 -11.18
C PRO A 144 -13.77 13.13 -10.21
N ASP A 145 -14.11 13.19 -8.92
CA ASP A 145 -13.29 13.72 -7.84
C ASP A 145 -11.89 13.06 -7.78
N THR A 146 -11.78 11.79 -8.16
CA THR A 146 -10.51 11.04 -8.18
C THR A 146 -9.42 11.70 -9.04
N ILE A 147 -9.80 12.51 -10.02
CA ILE A 147 -8.87 13.27 -10.87
C ILE A 147 -9.06 14.76 -10.73
N PHE A 148 -10.29 15.28 -10.78
CA PHE A 148 -10.54 16.72 -10.77
C PHE A 148 -10.14 17.39 -9.45
N GLU A 149 -10.26 16.68 -8.31
CA GLU A 149 -9.84 17.17 -6.99
C GLU A 149 -8.43 16.73 -6.60
N SER A 150 -7.73 15.99 -7.47
CA SER A 150 -6.37 15.54 -7.15
C SER A 150 -5.36 16.68 -7.31
N GLU A 151 -4.37 16.74 -6.43
CA GLU A 151 -3.24 17.70 -6.51
C GLU A 151 -2.53 17.71 -7.87
N ASN A 152 -2.60 16.59 -8.61
CA ASN A 152 -1.94 16.42 -9.89
C ASN A 152 -2.82 16.81 -11.10
N PHE A 153 -4.05 17.30 -10.90
CA PHE A 153 -4.99 17.63 -11.98
C PHE A 153 -4.40 18.57 -13.03
N HIS A 154 -3.79 19.68 -12.58
CA HIS A 154 -3.15 20.67 -13.45
C HIS A 154 -1.97 20.10 -14.28
N SER A 155 -1.42 18.95 -13.87
CA SER A 155 -0.34 18.26 -14.59
C SER A 155 -0.84 17.25 -15.63
N LEU A 156 -2.16 17.08 -15.75
CA LEU A 156 -2.77 16.11 -16.66
C LEU A 156 -2.42 16.43 -18.12
N PRO A 157 -2.10 15.42 -18.95
CA PRO A 157 -1.95 15.58 -20.39
C PRO A 157 -3.28 16.00 -21.04
N GLU A 158 -3.21 16.79 -22.11
CA GLU A 158 -4.40 17.31 -22.81
C GLU A 158 -5.26 16.18 -23.39
N ASP A 159 -4.64 15.15 -23.98
CA ASP A 159 -5.33 13.98 -24.55
C ASP A 159 -6.08 13.17 -23.50
N ALA A 160 -5.55 13.10 -22.28
CA ALA A 160 -6.22 12.49 -21.14
C ALA A 160 -7.45 13.33 -20.71
N LEU A 161 -7.30 14.65 -20.61
CA LEU A 161 -8.43 15.54 -20.31
C LEU A 161 -9.54 15.42 -21.35
N ILE A 162 -9.18 15.46 -22.64
CA ILE A 162 -10.12 15.27 -23.76
C ILE A 162 -10.84 13.92 -23.66
N SER A 163 -10.13 12.85 -23.29
CA SER A 163 -10.71 11.51 -23.12
C SER A 163 -11.80 11.49 -22.04
N ILE A 164 -11.62 12.25 -20.95
CA ILE A 164 -12.64 12.43 -19.91
C ILE A 164 -13.82 13.25 -20.43
N LEU A 165 -13.55 14.39 -21.10
CA LEU A 165 -14.59 15.32 -21.54
C LEU A 165 -15.54 14.71 -22.58
N LYS A 166 -15.05 13.79 -23.41
CA LYS A 166 -15.85 13.06 -24.41
C LYS A 166 -16.92 12.14 -23.82
N ARG A 167 -16.80 11.73 -22.55
CA ARG A 167 -17.68 10.72 -21.95
C ARG A 167 -19.09 11.21 -21.65
N ASP A 168 -20.11 10.57 -22.22
CA ASP A 168 -21.52 10.90 -21.91
C ASP A 168 -21.96 10.46 -20.51
N ASP A 169 -21.26 9.53 -19.88
CA ASP A 169 -21.58 8.97 -18.56
C ASP A 169 -20.79 9.59 -17.40
N LEU A 170 -20.05 10.68 -17.64
CA LEU A 170 -19.32 11.41 -16.61
C LEU A 170 -20.29 12.07 -15.61
N GLN A 171 -20.21 11.65 -14.35
CA GLN A 171 -21.07 12.08 -13.24
C GLN A 171 -20.65 13.44 -12.65
N LEU A 172 -20.52 14.45 -13.50
CA LEU A 172 -20.14 15.81 -13.10
C LEU A 172 -20.99 16.85 -13.84
N GLU A 173 -21.50 17.84 -13.12
CA GLU A 173 -22.27 18.94 -13.68
C GLU A 173 -21.42 19.78 -14.65
N GLU A 174 -22.02 20.19 -15.76
CA GLU A 174 -21.26 20.85 -16.84
C GLU A 174 -20.70 22.22 -16.42
N GLY A 175 -21.37 22.93 -15.48
CA GLY A 175 -20.83 24.15 -14.87
C GLY A 175 -19.53 23.92 -14.11
N LYS A 176 -19.42 22.80 -13.37
CA LYS A 176 -18.17 22.42 -12.68
C LYS A 176 -17.08 21.99 -13.65
N ILE A 177 -17.44 21.24 -14.70
CA ILE A 177 -16.51 20.84 -15.75
C ILE A 177 -15.86 22.08 -16.38
N TRP A 178 -16.65 23.11 -16.67
CA TRP A 178 -16.13 24.38 -17.17
C TRP A 178 -15.09 25.00 -16.22
N GLU A 179 -15.39 25.08 -14.92
CA GLU A 179 -14.47 25.65 -13.92
C GLU A 179 -13.12 24.93 -13.90
N TYR A 180 -13.13 23.59 -13.86
CA TYR A 180 -11.88 22.83 -13.89
C TYR A 180 -11.09 23.01 -15.18
N ILE A 181 -11.75 23.13 -16.33
CA ILE A 181 -11.05 23.38 -17.61
C ILE A 181 -10.39 24.76 -17.61
N ILE A 182 -11.08 25.78 -17.09
CA ILE A 182 -10.49 27.11 -16.95
C ILE A 182 -9.29 27.08 -15.99
N GLN A 183 -9.40 26.39 -14.86
CA GLN A 183 -8.27 26.20 -13.92
C GLN A 183 -7.10 25.46 -14.57
N TRP A 184 -7.38 24.37 -15.30
CA TRP A 184 -6.37 23.62 -16.04
C TRP A 184 -5.68 24.48 -17.09
N GLY A 185 -6.45 25.24 -17.89
CA GLY A 185 -5.91 26.14 -18.91
C GLY A 185 -5.03 27.23 -18.32
N LYS A 186 -5.48 27.90 -17.24
CA LYS A 186 -4.67 28.88 -16.51
C LYS A 186 -3.36 28.28 -15.99
N ALA A 187 -3.40 27.06 -15.47
CA ALA A 187 -2.19 26.38 -15.00
C ALA A 187 -1.21 26.01 -16.12
N LYS A 188 -1.69 25.82 -17.36
CA LYS A 188 -0.84 25.67 -18.56
C LYS A 188 -0.32 26.99 -19.12
N SER A 189 -0.95 28.11 -18.76
CA SER A 189 -0.61 29.45 -19.21
C SER A 189 -0.17 30.34 -18.03
N PRO A 190 1.00 30.09 -17.41
CA PRO A 190 1.43 30.73 -16.15
C PRO A 190 1.67 32.25 -16.25
N LEU A 191 1.71 32.81 -17.47
CA LEU A 191 1.86 34.25 -17.72
C LEU A 191 0.54 35.03 -17.63
N LEU A 192 -0.59 34.35 -17.43
CA LEU A 192 -1.89 35.00 -17.32
C LEU A 192 -2.06 35.69 -15.96
N PRO A 193 -2.63 36.91 -15.92
CA PRO A 193 -2.95 37.58 -14.66
C PRO A 193 -3.92 36.76 -13.81
N SER A 194 -3.78 36.84 -12.49
CA SER A 194 -4.67 36.13 -11.56
C SER A 194 -6.04 36.80 -11.46
N ASP A 195 -6.09 38.14 -11.44
CA ASP A 195 -7.33 38.90 -11.45
C ASP A 195 -7.84 39.04 -12.90
N LEU A 196 -9.09 38.63 -13.13
CA LEU A 196 -9.74 38.71 -14.44
C LEU A 196 -9.95 40.15 -14.92
N ASN A 197 -10.02 41.13 -14.00
CA ASN A 197 -10.16 42.54 -14.36
C ASN A 197 -8.90 43.10 -15.06
N GLU A 198 -7.76 42.43 -14.91
CA GLU A 198 -6.50 42.79 -15.55
C GLU A 198 -6.33 42.18 -16.95
N TRP A 199 -7.31 41.37 -17.41
CA TRP A 199 -7.18 40.63 -18.66
C TRP A 199 -7.42 41.50 -19.88
N THR A 200 -6.50 41.39 -20.83
CA THR A 200 -6.61 41.95 -22.19
C THR A 200 -7.13 40.90 -23.17
N SER A 201 -7.50 41.32 -24.38
CA SER A 201 -7.90 40.40 -25.46
C SER A 201 -6.82 39.35 -25.77
N ASP A 202 -5.55 39.70 -25.64
CA ASP A 202 -4.43 38.78 -25.87
C ASP A 202 -4.35 37.69 -24.78
N ASN A 203 -4.74 38.02 -23.54
CA ASN A 203 -4.85 37.03 -22.46
C ASN A 203 -5.96 36.02 -22.74
N PHE A 204 -7.12 36.48 -23.22
CA PHE A 204 -8.20 35.58 -23.65
C PHE A 204 -7.79 34.73 -24.85
N LEU A 205 -7.09 35.30 -25.84
CA LEU A 205 -6.58 34.55 -26.98
C LEU A 205 -5.61 33.45 -26.55
N THR A 206 -4.67 33.76 -25.64
CA THR A 206 -3.72 32.78 -25.09
C THR A 206 -4.42 31.61 -24.42
N LEU A 207 -5.43 31.88 -23.58
CA LEU A 207 -6.20 30.82 -22.93
C LEU A 207 -7.03 30.03 -23.95
N LYS A 208 -7.60 30.71 -24.95
CA LYS A 208 -8.39 30.08 -26.02
C LYS A 208 -7.57 29.10 -26.84
N GLU A 209 -6.35 29.48 -27.24
CA GLU A 209 -5.42 28.60 -27.95
C GLU A 209 -5.02 27.40 -27.08
N THR A 210 -4.79 27.62 -25.78
CA THR A 210 -4.45 26.56 -24.82
C THR A 210 -5.60 25.55 -24.64
N LEU A 211 -6.84 25.98 -24.77
CA LEU A 211 -8.04 25.16 -24.58
C LEU A 211 -8.70 24.72 -25.89
N GLU A 212 -8.08 24.97 -27.04
CA GLU A 212 -8.70 24.82 -28.36
C GLU A 212 -9.31 23.43 -28.58
N GLN A 213 -8.64 22.36 -28.14
CA GLN A 213 -9.14 21.00 -28.29
C GLN A 213 -10.12 20.57 -27.18
N CYS A 214 -10.14 21.27 -26.04
CA CYS A 214 -11.02 20.98 -24.92
C CYS A 214 -12.40 21.65 -25.08
N LEU A 215 -12.44 22.90 -25.54
CA LEU A 215 -13.67 23.70 -25.67
C LEU A 215 -14.76 23.03 -26.53
N PRO A 216 -14.47 22.32 -27.63
CA PRO A 216 -15.48 21.62 -28.43
C PRO A 216 -16.16 20.46 -27.71
N HIS A 217 -15.64 19.99 -26.58
CA HIS A 217 -16.19 18.88 -25.81
C HIS A 217 -17.09 19.32 -24.64
N ILE A 218 -17.30 20.64 -24.49
CA ILE A 218 -18.20 21.20 -23.48
C ILE A 218 -19.64 21.25 -23.99
N ARG A 219 -20.57 20.74 -23.18
CA ARG A 219 -22.01 20.73 -23.44
C ARG A 219 -22.63 22.04 -22.97
N TYR A 220 -22.23 23.18 -23.56
CA TYR A 220 -22.63 24.53 -23.11
C TYR A 220 -24.13 24.71 -22.84
N LEU A 221 -24.98 24.07 -23.66
CA LEU A 221 -26.43 24.16 -23.53
C LEU A 221 -27.00 23.34 -22.36
N SER A 222 -26.18 22.56 -21.68
CA SER A 222 -26.52 21.80 -20.45
C SER A 222 -26.03 22.50 -19.19
N ILE A 223 -25.37 23.66 -19.31
CA ILE A 223 -24.96 24.49 -18.18
C ILE A 223 -26.19 25.23 -17.64
N SER A 224 -26.28 25.42 -16.32
CA SER A 224 -27.39 26.15 -15.70
C SER A 224 -27.34 27.65 -16.06
N GLY A 225 -28.48 28.33 -16.02
CA GLY A 225 -28.52 29.78 -16.31
C GLY A 225 -27.69 30.60 -15.32
N GLU A 226 -27.66 30.18 -14.06
CA GLU A 226 -26.84 30.76 -12.98
C GLU A 226 -25.35 30.59 -13.29
N ASP A 227 -24.90 29.36 -13.59
CA ASP A 227 -23.51 29.09 -13.97
C ASP A 227 -23.10 29.82 -15.26
N VAL A 228 -24.02 30.00 -16.23
CA VAL A 228 -23.72 30.79 -17.43
C VAL A 228 -23.41 32.24 -17.06
N MET A 229 -24.19 32.84 -16.16
CA MET A 229 -23.98 34.21 -15.73
C MET A 229 -22.74 34.37 -14.86
N GLU A 230 -22.48 33.44 -13.94
CA GLU A 230 -21.39 33.56 -12.97
C GLU A 230 -20.05 33.05 -13.51
N LYS A 231 -20.06 32.00 -14.34
CA LYS A 231 -18.86 31.25 -14.72
C LYS A 231 -18.52 31.35 -16.20
N ILE A 232 -19.51 31.42 -17.10
CA ILE A 232 -19.26 31.53 -18.55
C ILE A 232 -19.09 32.99 -18.97
N TYR A 233 -19.99 33.87 -18.53
CA TYR A 233 -20.03 35.28 -18.94
C TYR A 233 -18.69 36.03 -18.74
N PRO A 234 -17.95 35.85 -17.63
CA PRO A 234 -16.66 36.51 -17.45
C PRO A 234 -15.61 36.09 -18.51
N TYR A 235 -15.79 34.92 -19.11
CA TYR A 235 -14.91 34.32 -20.11
C TYR A 235 -15.52 34.31 -21.53
N GLN A 236 -16.55 35.13 -21.80
CA GLN A 236 -17.28 35.14 -23.07
C GLN A 236 -16.37 35.28 -24.32
N GLN A 237 -15.21 35.94 -24.21
CA GLN A 237 -14.26 36.12 -25.31
C GLN A 237 -13.61 34.79 -25.79
N LEU A 238 -13.65 33.73 -24.97
CA LEU A 238 -13.19 32.40 -25.37
C LEU A 238 -14.12 31.76 -26.40
N LEU A 239 -15.40 32.14 -26.39
CA LEU A 239 -16.45 31.54 -27.21
C LEU A 239 -16.62 32.26 -28.54
N GLU A 240 -17.03 31.53 -29.57
CA GLU A 240 -17.50 32.16 -30.80
C GLU A 240 -18.77 32.98 -30.53
N GLN A 241 -18.85 34.18 -31.11
CA GLN A 241 -19.99 35.09 -30.93
C GLN A 241 -21.34 34.39 -31.19
N LYS A 242 -21.36 33.52 -32.20
CA LYS A 242 -22.55 32.74 -32.57
C LYS A 242 -22.95 31.73 -31.49
N LEU A 243 -21.98 31.01 -30.93
CA LEU A 243 -22.22 30.06 -29.84
C LEU A 243 -22.73 30.78 -28.59
N PHE A 244 -22.12 31.90 -28.22
CA PHE A 244 -22.55 32.69 -27.08
C PHE A 244 -23.98 33.23 -27.25
N LEU A 245 -24.34 33.67 -28.46
CA LEU A 245 -25.70 34.08 -28.79
C LEU A 245 -26.71 32.92 -28.68
N ASP A 246 -26.34 31.72 -29.16
CA ASP A 246 -27.21 30.55 -29.12
C ASP A 246 -27.41 30.03 -27.68
N ILE A 247 -26.38 30.11 -26.82
CA ILE A 247 -26.50 29.85 -25.37
C ILE A 247 -27.54 30.79 -24.75
N ASN A 248 -27.38 32.10 -24.94
CA ASN A 248 -28.32 33.10 -24.40
C ASN A 248 -29.75 32.93 -24.97
N THR A 249 -29.85 32.60 -26.25
CA THR A 249 -31.14 32.37 -26.93
C THR A 249 -31.89 31.21 -26.29
N LYS A 250 -31.20 30.13 -25.90
CA LYS A 250 -31.82 28.98 -25.24
C LYS A 250 -32.50 29.36 -23.92
N PHE A 251 -31.92 30.27 -23.14
CA PHE A 251 -32.51 30.72 -21.87
C PHE A 251 -33.66 31.72 -22.07
N ILE A 252 -33.52 32.64 -23.01
CA ILE A 252 -34.52 33.70 -23.25
C ILE A 252 -35.75 33.15 -23.98
N LYS A 253 -35.55 32.28 -24.97
CA LYS A 253 -36.62 31.71 -25.79
C LYS A 253 -36.29 30.28 -26.25
N PRO A 254 -36.53 29.26 -25.39
CA PRO A 254 -36.16 27.87 -25.64
C PRO A 254 -36.74 27.26 -26.94
N THR A 255 -37.84 27.82 -27.44
CA THR A 255 -38.52 27.36 -28.65
C THR A 255 -37.91 27.86 -29.96
N LYS A 256 -36.96 28.81 -29.90
CA LYS A 256 -36.30 29.34 -31.09
C LYS A 256 -35.21 28.35 -31.55
N PRO A 257 -35.15 28.02 -32.86
CA PRO A 257 -34.09 27.15 -33.36
C PRO A 257 -32.73 27.83 -33.20
N ILE A 258 -31.75 27.04 -32.74
CA ILE A 258 -30.33 27.40 -32.68
C ILE A 258 -29.57 26.70 -33.79
N SER A 259 -28.38 27.19 -34.10
CA SER A 259 -27.58 26.72 -35.24
C SER A 259 -26.21 26.18 -34.84
N SER A 260 -25.80 26.37 -33.58
CA SER A 260 -24.67 25.69 -32.98
C SER A 260 -24.88 24.19 -32.84
N ILE A 261 -23.79 23.43 -32.93
CA ILE A 261 -23.78 21.98 -32.69
C ILE A 261 -24.19 21.72 -31.23
N VAL A 262 -25.19 20.86 -31.05
CA VAL A 262 -25.68 20.47 -29.73
C VAL A 262 -25.11 19.10 -29.38
N LEU A 263 -24.23 19.07 -28.38
CA LEU A 263 -23.79 17.82 -27.76
C LEU A 263 -24.91 17.27 -26.85
N PRO A 264 -25.10 15.94 -26.78
CA PRO A 264 -26.07 15.33 -25.87
C PRO A 264 -25.72 15.66 -24.42
N ALA A 265 -26.72 15.92 -23.59
CA ALA A 265 -26.51 16.10 -22.15
C ALA A 265 -25.90 14.83 -21.54
N ARG A 266 -25.05 15.00 -20.51
CA ARG A 266 -24.46 13.85 -19.81
C ARG A 266 -25.54 13.11 -19.03
N ASN A 267 -25.45 11.79 -19.01
CA ASN A 267 -26.33 10.89 -18.25
C ASN A 267 -25.94 10.91 -16.78
N ILE A 268 -26.19 12.04 -16.11
CA ILE A 268 -26.00 12.15 -14.66
C ILE A 268 -27.11 11.33 -13.99
N LEU A 269 -26.72 10.33 -13.21
CA LEU A 269 -27.62 9.57 -12.38
C LEU A 269 -28.16 10.52 -11.31
N ASN A 270 -29.41 10.96 -11.48
CA ASN A 270 -30.17 11.70 -10.46
C ASN A 270 -30.55 10.78 -9.29
N THR A 271 -29.56 10.21 -8.62
CA THR A 271 -29.71 9.75 -7.24
C THR A 271 -29.38 10.94 -6.37
N LEU A 272 -30.43 11.61 -5.88
CA LEU A 272 -30.43 12.58 -4.76
C LEU A 272 -29.06 13.21 -4.45
N SER A 273 -28.95 14.48 -4.84
CA SER A 273 -28.05 15.43 -4.22
C SER A 273 -28.19 15.37 -2.68
N THR A 274 -27.35 14.57 -2.03
CA THR A 274 -26.87 14.70 -0.65
C THR A 274 -25.69 13.74 -0.48
N ARG A 275 -24.47 14.31 -0.47
CA ARG A 275 -23.23 13.73 0.08
C ARG A 275 -22.72 12.43 -0.57
N ILE A 276 -22.09 12.55 -1.74
CA ILE A 276 -20.92 11.71 -2.00
C ILE A 276 -19.74 12.39 -1.31
N THR A 277 -19.75 12.30 0.02
CA THR A 277 -18.53 12.45 0.79
C THR A 277 -17.58 11.37 0.28
N SER A 278 -16.44 11.79 -0.29
CA SER A 278 -15.17 11.11 -0.01
C SER A 278 -15.28 10.54 1.40
N ILE A 279 -15.01 9.26 1.61
CA ILE A 279 -14.99 8.69 2.95
C ILE A 279 -14.10 9.60 3.80
N CYS A 280 -14.71 10.52 4.53
CA CYS A 280 -14.06 11.36 5.49
C CYS A 280 -14.40 10.65 6.79
N LEU A 281 -13.82 9.46 6.96
CA LEU A 281 -13.87 8.80 8.25
C LEU A 281 -13.26 9.78 9.23
N SER A 282 -14.08 10.28 10.17
CA SER A 282 -13.56 10.89 11.39
C SER A 282 -13.05 9.78 12.32
N SER A 283 -12.18 8.91 11.82
CA SER A 283 -11.60 7.77 12.55
C SER A 283 -10.09 7.88 12.51
N ASP A 284 -9.50 7.96 13.71
CA ASP A 284 -8.04 7.82 13.89
C ASP A 284 -7.62 6.34 13.98
N ILE A 285 -8.58 5.41 13.86
CA ILE A 285 -8.37 3.96 14.03
C ILE A 285 -8.30 3.24 12.69
N ILE A 286 -9.24 3.47 11.77
CA ILE A 286 -9.29 2.80 10.46
C ILE A 286 -9.10 3.79 9.31
N THR A 287 -8.45 3.34 8.24
CA THR A 287 -8.28 4.11 6.99
C THR A 287 -9.49 3.97 6.07
N ASN A 288 -9.59 4.84 5.06
CA ASN A 288 -10.61 4.74 4.01
C ASN A 288 -10.56 3.40 3.27
N GLU A 289 -9.37 2.82 3.10
CA GLU A 289 -9.21 1.49 2.48
C GLU A 289 -9.85 0.40 3.34
N GLN A 290 -9.67 0.45 4.65
CA GLN A 290 -10.25 -0.53 5.57
C GLN A 290 -11.77 -0.41 5.67
N ALA A 291 -12.32 0.81 5.60
CA ALA A 291 -13.78 0.98 5.54
C ALA A 291 -14.39 0.44 4.24
N LEU A 292 -13.69 0.58 3.11
CA LEU A 292 -14.11 -0.02 1.84
C LEU A 292 -14.07 -1.54 1.89
N GLU A 293 -13.02 -2.10 2.50
CA GLU A 293 -12.91 -3.54 2.71
C GLU A 293 -14.06 -4.05 3.58
N ILE A 294 -14.35 -3.39 4.71
CA ILE A 294 -15.50 -3.71 5.56
C ILE A 294 -16.83 -3.61 4.78
N SER A 295 -16.99 -2.59 3.94
CA SER A 295 -18.18 -2.43 3.09
C SER A 295 -18.36 -3.60 2.12
N SER A 296 -17.27 -4.08 1.52
CA SER A 296 -17.31 -5.27 0.65
C SER A 296 -17.73 -6.53 1.40
N TRP A 297 -17.37 -6.64 2.68
CA TRP A 297 -17.77 -7.75 3.54
C TRP A 297 -19.25 -7.70 3.91
N ILE A 298 -19.82 -6.51 4.12
CA ILE A 298 -21.27 -6.31 4.33
C ILE A 298 -22.03 -6.80 3.10
N ASP A 299 -21.57 -6.41 1.92
CA ASP A 299 -22.22 -6.76 0.64
C ASP A 299 -21.96 -8.19 0.16
N LYS A 300 -21.06 -8.93 0.82
CA LYS A 300 -20.61 -10.27 0.42
C LYS A 300 -20.05 -10.33 -1.02
N LYS A 301 -19.37 -9.27 -1.48
CA LYS A 301 -18.74 -9.20 -2.83
C LYS A 301 -17.22 -9.38 -2.75
N GLU A 302 -16.63 -10.14 -3.68
CA GLU A 302 -15.16 -10.27 -3.79
C GLU A 302 -14.51 -9.05 -4.47
N PRO A 303 -13.25 -8.70 -4.15
CA PRO A 303 -12.52 -7.65 -4.86
C PRO A 303 -12.37 -7.98 -6.37
N PRO A 304 -12.42 -6.98 -7.27
CA PRO A 304 -12.39 -5.56 -6.98
C PRO A 304 -13.80 -4.95 -6.83
N TYR A 305 -14.11 -4.47 -5.63
CA TYR A 305 -15.32 -3.72 -5.31
C TYR A 305 -15.22 -2.32 -5.95
N ILE A 306 -15.70 -2.18 -7.20
CA ILE A 306 -15.66 -0.94 -8.02
C ILE A 306 -17.07 -0.34 -8.19
N GLU A 307 -18.11 -0.99 -7.65
CA GLU A 307 -19.48 -0.47 -7.71
C GLU A 307 -19.77 0.39 -6.48
N ASN A 308 -19.85 1.70 -6.68
CA ASN A 308 -20.54 2.71 -5.87
C ASN A 308 -20.24 2.70 -4.36
N TYR A 309 -19.69 3.81 -3.85
CA TYR A 309 -19.65 4.11 -2.41
C TYR A 309 -21.08 4.15 -1.84
N LEU A 310 -21.57 3.02 -1.35
CA LEU A 310 -22.97 2.84 -0.91
C LEU A 310 -23.21 3.18 0.58
N TYR A 311 -22.14 3.34 1.37
CA TYR A 311 -22.25 3.52 2.83
C TYR A 311 -21.63 4.84 3.30
N GLU A 312 -22.43 5.69 3.93
CA GLU A 312 -21.98 6.82 4.76
C GLU A 312 -21.69 6.27 6.17
N PHE A 313 -20.45 6.44 6.66
CA PHE A 313 -20.06 6.04 8.01
C PHE A 313 -20.24 7.19 8.98
N GLU A 314 -21.24 7.10 9.85
CA GLU A 314 -21.45 8.06 10.93
C GLU A 314 -20.81 7.56 12.24
N LEU A 315 -20.00 8.41 12.89
CA LEU A 315 -19.40 8.09 14.18
C LEU A 315 -20.42 8.33 15.32
N LEU A 316 -21.02 7.23 15.80
CA LEU A 316 -21.99 7.27 16.89
C LEU A 316 -21.32 7.38 18.27
N VAL A 317 -20.36 6.50 18.56
CA VAL A 317 -19.68 6.39 19.87
C VAL A 317 -18.17 6.39 19.68
N ARG A 318 -17.45 7.15 20.51
CA ARG A 318 -15.99 7.18 20.56
C ARG A 318 -15.53 7.04 22.01
N GLY A 319 -14.76 5.99 22.32
CA GLY A 319 -14.35 5.70 23.70
C GLY A 319 -13.62 6.85 24.42
N SER A 320 -12.83 7.64 23.69
CA SER A 320 -12.16 8.83 24.25
C SER A 320 -13.08 10.02 24.52
N ARG A 321 -14.26 10.06 23.87
CA ARG A 321 -15.28 11.11 24.04
C ARG A 321 -16.37 10.69 25.04
N ASP A 322 -16.86 9.46 24.92
CA ASP A 322 -18.08 8.97 25.58
C ASP A 322 -17.79 7.96 26.71
N GLY A 323 -16.53 7.52 26.84
CA GLY A 323 -16.11 6.49 27.78
C GLY A 323 -16.05 5.08 27.16
N PHE A 324 -15.31 4.19 27.81
CA PHE A 324 -15.05 2.82 27.33
C PHE A 324 -15.98 1.77 27.96
N ASP A 325 -17.04 2.18 28.66
CA ASP A 325 -18.02 1.24 29.20
C ASP A 325 -18.90 0.71 28.07
N VAL A 326 -19.14 -0.61 28.05
CA VAL A 326 -20.07 -1.24 27.10
C VAL A 326 -21.49 -0.68 27.25
N ARG A 327 -21.88 -0.26 28.45
CA ARG A 327 -23.18 0.39 28.69
C ARG A 327 -23.36 1.66 27.86
N THR A 328 -22.30 2.44 27.68
CA THR A 328 -22.31 3.62 26.81
C THR A 328 -22.72 3.27 25.38
N ILE A 329 -22.31 2.09 24.88
CA ILE A 329 -22.71 1.62 23.54
C ILE A 329 -24.21 1.31 23.50
N TYR A 330 -24.74 0.61 24.50
CA TYR A 330 -26.18 0.32 24.56
C TYR A 330 -27.03 1.58 24.73
N ASP A 331 -26.57 2.56 25.51
CA ASP A 331 -27.31 3.80 25.76
C ASP A 331 -27.32 4.72 24.53
N ILE A 332 -26.20 4.86 23.82
CA ILE A 332 -26.11 5.74 22.64
C ILE A 332 -26.68 5.07 21.39
N CYS A 333 -26.45 3.77 21.22
CA CYS A 333 -26.88 3.04 20.03
C CYS A 333 -28.27 2.40 20.18
N ASP A 334 -29.06 2.71 21.23
CA ASP A 334 -30.39 2.12 21.40
C ASP A 334 -31.26 2.35 20.16
N LYS A 335 -31.89 1.27 19.69
CA LYS A 335 -32.67 1.19 18.44
C LYS A 335 -31.89 1.54 17.16
N VAL A 336 -30.56 1.61 17.21
CA VAL A 336 -29.70 1.79 16.02
C VAL A 336 -29.31 0.43 15.45
N SER A 337 -29.48 0.24 14.15
CA SER A 337 -29.09 -0.97 13.41
C SER A 337 -27.90 -0.73 12.48
N LYS A 338 -27.41 -1.80 11.82
CA LYS A 338 -26.32 -1.74 10.83
C LYS A 338 -25.06 -1.07 11.37
N THR A 339 -24.71 -1.39 12.62
CA THR A 339 -23.58 -0.79 13.32
C THR A 339 -22.31 -1.61 13.14
N ILE A 340 -21.16 -0.93 13.10
CA ILE A 340 -19.85 -1.56 13.13
C ILE A 340 -19.13 -1.08 14.39
N ILE A 341 -18.56 -2.02 15.14
CA ILE A 341 -17.76 -1.73 16.32
C ILE A 341 -16.31 -2.00 15.98
N ILE A 342 -15.45 -1.04 16.31
CA ILE A 342 -14.03 -1.05 15.96
C ILE A 342 -13.22 -0.76 17.22
N LEU A 343 -12.24 -1.62 17.49
CA LEU A 343 -11.32 -1.51 18.60
C LEU A 343 -9.89 -1.55 18.08
N LYS A 344 -9.03 -0.71 18.65
CA LYS A 344 -7.58 -0.74 18.40
C LYS A 344 -6.89 -1.30 19.62
N LEU A 345 -6.10 -2.35 19.45
CA LEU A 345 -5.32 -2.93 20.53
C LEU A 345 -4.08 -2.07 20.80
N GLU A 346 -3.91 -1.67 22.06
CA GLU A 346 -2.77 -0.87 22.51
C GLU A 346 -1.47 -1.68 22.38
N GLY A 347 -0.41 -1.03 21.89
CA GLY A 347 0.92 -1.64 21.74
C GLY A 347 1.08 -2.60 20.55
N THR A 348 0.00 -3.16 19.98
CA THR A 348 0.08 -4.08 18.83
C THR A 348 -0.26 -3.43 17.49
N GLY A 349 -1.07 -2.36 17.50
CA GLY A 349 -1.58 -1.74 16.28
C GLY A 349 -2.58 -2.59 15.51
N GLU A 350 -3.03 -3.72 16.07
CA GLU A 350 -4.08 -4.58 15.52
C GLU A 350 -5.45 -3.93 15.74
N ILE A 351 -6.33 -4.07 14.74
CA ILE A 351 -7.69 -3.55 14.78
C ILE A 351 -8.65 -4.75 14.78
N LEU A 352 -9.53 -4.80 15.77
CA LEU A 352 -10.57 -5.81 15.89
C LEU A 352 -11.93 -5.15 15.69
N GLY A 353 -12.89 -5.88 15.15
CA GLY A 353 -14.24 -5.36 15.04
C GLY A 353 -15.31 -6.39 14.73
N GLY A 354 -16.55 -5.91 14.72
CA GLY A 354 -17.72 -6.71 14.41
C GLY A 354 -18.85 -5.87 13.82
N TYR A 355 -19.58 -6.46 12.87
CA TYR A 355 -20.75 -5.89 12.23
C TYR A 355 -22.03 -6.51 12.78
N ASN A 356 -22.92 -5.67 13.29
CA ASN A 356 -24.26 -6.05 13.70
C ASN A 356 -25.28 -5.41 12.74
N PRO A 357 -25.97 -6.19 11.89
CA PRO A 357 -26.99 -5.69 10.98
C PRO A 357 -28.31 -5.31 11.69
N LEU A 358 -28.52 -5.78 12.92
CA LEU A 358 -29.79 -5.63 13.67
C LEU A 358 -29.73 -4.45 14.64
N GLU A 359 -30.90 -3.96 15.05
CA GLU A 359 -31.01 -2.90 16.06
C GLU A 359 -30.37 -3.32 17.39
N TRP A 360 -29.71 -2.41 18.11
CA TRP A 360 -29.46 -2.59 19.55
C TRP A 360 -30.74 -2.31 20.34
N ASP A 361 -30.91 -2.99 21.47
CA ASP A 361 -32.10 -2.81 22.30
C ASP A 361 -31.73 -2.85 23.78
N ASN A 362 -32.01 -1.76 24.48
CA ASN A 362 -31.69 -1.60 25.89
C ASN A 362 -32.74 -2.21 26.85
N ASP A 363 -33.91 -2.62 26.34
CA ASP A 363 -35.04 -3.04 27.17
C ASP A 363 -34.82 -4.44 27.79
N GLN A 364 -34.36 -5.39 26.97
CA GLN A 364 -34.23 -6.80 27.37
C GLN A 364 -33.01 -7.50 26.80
N ASN A 365 -32.48 -8.43 27.59
CA ASN A 365 -31.45 -9.37 27.17
C ASN A 365 -32.04 -10.36 26.17
N GLN A 366 -31.54 -10.37 24.94
CA GLN A 366 -32.00 -11.29 23.90
C GLN A 366 -30.87 -11.76 22.98
N ARG A 367 -31.03 -12.98 22.46
CA ARG A 367 -30.21 -13.49 21.36
C ARG A 367 -30.92 -13.10 20.08
N LYS A 368 -30.20 -12.47 19.15
CA LYS A 368 -30.78 -12.03 17.89
C LYS A 368 -30.25 -12.88 16.74
N GLN A 369 -31.16 -13.22 15.83
CA GLN A 369 -30.89 -14.07 14.69
C GLN A 369 -30.50 -13.26 13.45
N THR A 370 -29.35 -13.57 12.85
CA THR A 370 -28.95 -13.02 11.54
C THR A 370 -27.89 -13.89 10.87
N GLU A 371 -27.85 -13.85 9.54
CA GLU A 371 -26.82 -14.49 8.70
C GLU A 371 -25.74 -13.49 8.24
N ASP A 372 -25.98 -12.19 8.46
CA ASP A 372 -25.19 -11.11 7.87
C ASP A 372 -24.14 -10.54 8.83
N SER A 373 -24.19 -10.91 10.13
CA SER A 373 -23.18 -10.51 11.10
C SER A 373 -21.84 -11.18 10.83
N PHE A 374 -20.76 -10.45 11.08
CA PHE A 374 -19.40 -10.98 11.01
C PHE A 374 -18.51 -10.27 12.02
N VAL A 375 -17.38 -10.90 12.35
CA VAL A 375 -16.28 -10.30 13.10
C VAL A 375 -15.01 -10.31 12.26
N PHE A 376 -14.10 -9.41 12.56
CA PHE A 376 -12.86 -9.29 11.81
C PHE A 376 -11.67 -8.86 12.65
N SER A 377 -10.48 -9.21 12.16
CA SER A 377 -9.19 -8.65 12.58
C SER A 377 -8.43 -8.10 11.37
N LEU A 378 -7.79 -6.95 11.54
CA LEU A 378 -6.96 -6.27 10.55
C LEU A 378 -5.55 -6.05 11.14
N LYS A 379 -4.51 -6.56 10.47
CA LYS A 379 -3.11 -6.36 10.87
C LYS A 379 -2.49 -5.13 10.20
N THR A 380 -2.21 -4.09 10.98
CA THR A 380 -1.47 -2.86 10.58
C THR A 380 -2.09 -2.07 9.40
N ALA A 381 -1.77 -0.78 9.30
CA ALA A 381 -2.38 0.13 8.32
C ALA A 381 -2.03 -0.16 6.84
N ASN A 382 -1.02 -0.99 6.54
CA ASN A 382 -0.41 -1.10 5.21
C ASN A 382 -0.29 -2.53 4.63
N MET A 383 -0.91 -3.58 5.20
CA MET A 383 -0.82 -4.95 4.65
C MET A 383 -2.17 -5.67 4.54
N LYS A 384 -2.38 -6.39 3.43
CA LYS A 384 -3.58 -7.19 3.08
C LYS A 384 -3.76 -8.46 3.93
N ASN A 385 -3.54 -8.40 5.25
CA ASN A 385 -3.74 -9.53 6.15
C ASN A 385 -4.94 -9.24 7.05
N TYR A 386 -6.11 -9.68 6.61
CA TYR A 386 -7.34 -9.65 7.40
C TYR A 386 -7.82 -11.06 7.73
N ILE A 387 -8.49 -11.21 8.87
CA ILE A 387 -9.26 -12.40 9.23
C ILE A 387 -10.71 -11.95 9.25
N LEU A 388 -11.56 -12.58 8.43
CA LEU A 388 -12.99 -12.37 8.40
C LEU A 388 -13.68 -13.65 8.86
N SER A 389 -14.50 -13.58 9.90
CA SER A 389 -15.29 -14.71 10.39
C SER A 389 -16.77 -14.36 10.36
N ARG A 390 -17.53 -15.11 9.55
CA ARG A 390 -18.98 -14.95 9.41
C ARG A 390 -19.71 -15.88 10.36
N VAL A 391 -20.92 -15.50 10.74
CA VAL A 391 -21.78 -16.30 11.59
C VAL A 391 -22.11 -17.66 10.95
N VAL A 392 -22.02 -18.72 11.75
CA VAL A 392 -22.39 -20.10 11.34
C VAL A 392 -23.73 -20.51 11.97
N LYS A 393 -23.96 -20.17 13.25
CA LYS A 393 -25.22 -20.42 13.96
C LYS A 393 -26.05 -19.14 14.01
N PHE A 394 -27.00 -19.02 13.09
CA PHE A 394 -27.75 -17.80 12.88
C PHE A 394 -28.59 -17.39 14.10
N ASP A 395 -29.17 -18.34 14.84
CA ASP A 395 -30.00 -18.09 16.05
C ASP A 395 -29.24 -17.49 17.24
N ARG A 396 -27.90 -17.45 17.16
CA ARG A 396 -27.00 -16.93 18.20
C ARG A 396 -25.97 -15.95 17.65
N ALA A 397 -26.34 -15.24 16.59
CA ALA A 397 -25.46 -14.31 15.90
C ALA A 397 -25.05 -13.12 16.78
N ILE A 398 -25.99 -12.54 17.52
CA ILE A 398 -25.76 -11.37 18.38
C ILE A 398 -26.36 -11.62 19.75
N TYR A 399 -25.57 -11.40 20.81
CA TYR A 399 -26.05 -11.42 22.20
C TYR A 399 -26.24 -9.98 22.67
N ASN A 400 -27.44 -9.47 22.49
CA ASN A 400 -27.85 -8.13 22.90
C ASN A 400 -28.25 -8.17 24.37
N TYR A 401 -27.28 -8.02 25.28
CA TYR A 401 -27.46 -8.18 26.73
C TYR A 401 -27.14 -6.89 27.49
N PRO A 402 -27.98 -5.85 27.38
CA PRO A 402 -27.75 -4.53 28.01
C PRO A 402 -27.61 -4.59 29.53
N ARG A 403 -28.23 -5.58 30.19
CA ARG A 403 -28.13 -5.76 31.66
C ARG A 403 -26.81 -6.38 32.11
N THR A 404 -25.96 -6.77 31.16
CA THR A 404 -24.62 -7.30 31.42
C THR A 404 -23.59 -6.32 30.88
N PRO A 405 -22.41 -6.21 31.49
CA PRO A 405 -21.36 -5.33 30.98
C PRO A 405 -20.63 -6.00 29.80
N THR A 406 -21.37 -6.69 28.92
CA THR A 406 -20.78 -7.46 27.82
C THR A 406 -21.53 -7.25 26.51
N LEU A 407 -20.75 -7.16 25.45
CA LEU A 407 -21.21 -7.13 24.08
C LEU A 407 -20.65 -8.36 23.39
N ARG A 408 -21.50 -9.20 22.76
CA ARG A 408 -21.02 -10.45 22.16
C ARG A 408 -21.57 -10.71 20.76
N PHE A 409 -20.68 -11.16 19.88
CA PHE A 409 -21.01 -11.64 18.54
C PHE A 409 -20.76 -13.15 18.51
N GLY A 410 -21.78 -13.95 18.20
CA GLY A 410 -21.66 -15.35 17.75
C GLY A 410 -21.10 -16.41 18.72
N ASN A 411 -21.37 -17.67 18.35
CA ASN A 411 -20.57 -18.86 18.68
C ASN A 411 -20.13 -19.50 17.34
N VAL A 412 -18.84 -19.50 17.01
CA VAL A 412 -18.29 -20.08 15.77
C VAL A 412 -17.27 -21.15 16.16
N LEU A 413 -17.56 -22.37 15.70
CA LEU A 413 -16.82 -23.63 15.80
C LEU A 413 -16.61 -24.19 17.22
N LEU A 414 -17.19 -25.39 17.41
CA LEU A 414 -17.33 -26.20 18.63
C LEU A 414 -18.42 -25.73 19.60
N GLU A 415 -19.19 -26.70 20.06
CA GLU A 415 -20.19 -26.54 21.11
C GLU A 415 -19.50 -25.87 22.32
N ASP A 416 -20.07 -24.75 22.78
CA ASP A 416 -19.75 -24.03 24.02
C ASP A 416 -18.80 -22.80 24.02
N TYR A 417 -18.32 -22.28 22.88
CA TYR A 417 -17.44 -21.07 22.88
C TYR A 417 -18.01 -19.83 22.14
N GLU A 418 -17.75 -18.64 22.71
CA GLU A 418 -18.18 -17.31 22.22
C GLU A 418 -17.09 -16.65 21.37
N VAL A 419 -17.45 -15.91 20.31
CA VAL A 419 -16.47 -15.48 19.28
C VAL A 419 -15.82 -14.14 19.59
N PHE A 420 -16.57 -13.19 20.12
CA PHE A 420 -16.06 -11.86 20.46
C PHE A 420 -16.82 -11.31 21.68
N LYS A 421 -16.12 -10.81 22.70
CA LYS A 421 -16.67 -10.31 23.96
C LYS A 421 -15.91 -9.08 24.44
N ILE A 422 -16.62 -7.97 24.67
CA ILE A 422 -16.08 -6.76 25.31
C ILE A 422 -16.45 -6.79 26.81
N LEU A 423 -15.52 -6.47 27.71
CA LEU A 423 -15.66 -6.44 29.18
C LEU A 423 -15.33 -5.05 29.77
N PRO A 424 -15.81 -4.69 30.97
CA PRO A 424 -15.58 -3.37 31.58
C PRO A 424 -14.17 -3.17 32.15
N ARG A 425 -13.82 -1.89 32.38
CA ARG A 425 -12.47 -1.29 32.50
C ARG A 425 -11.55 -1.73 33.65
N ASN A 426 -11.89 -2.73 34.45
CA ASN A 426 -11.04 -3.14 35.59
C ASN A 426 -10.25 -4.44 35.38
N ASP A 427 -10.47 -5.15 34.27
CA ASP A 427 -9.68 -6.32 33.88
C ASP A 427 -9.24 -6.19 32.41
N LEU A 428 -8.25 -5.33 32.15
CA LEU A 428 -7.51 -5.29 30.88
C LEU A 428 -6.68 -6.58 30.61
N LYS A 429 -6.91 -7.65 31.39
CA LYS A 429 -6.31 -8.98 31.28
C LYS A 429 -7.30 -10.08 30.84
N SER A 430 -8.45 -9.75 30.25
CA SER A 430 -9.37 -10.76 29.71
C SER A 430 -9.85 -10.40 28.30
N TYR A 431 -8.96 -10.53 27.32
CA TYR A 431 -9.38 -10.74 25.92
C TYR A 431 -9.54 -12.25 25.73
N LEU A 432 -10.79 -12.70 25.61
CA LEU A 432 -11.28 -13.99 25.13
C LEU A 432 -10.29 -15.18 25.13
N TYR A 433 -10.55 -16.14 26.02
CA TYR A 433 -10.26 -17.53 25.68
C TYR A 433 -11.12 -17.94 24.48
N THR A 434 -10.48 -18.62 23.52
CA THR A 434 -11.08 -19.39 22.41
C THR A 434 -11.76 -18.64 21.25
N LEU A 435 -11.12 -17.58 20.75
CA LEU A 435 -10.99 -17.44 19.28
C LEU A 435 -9.53 -17.37 18.84
N PHE A 436 -8.82 -18.42 19.21
CA PHE A 436 -7.53 -18.70 18.65
C PHE A 436 -7.41 -20.22 18.40
N HIS A 437 -7.97 -20.69 17.28
CA HIS A 437 -7.05 -21.28 16.30
C HIS A 437 -6.44 -20.12 15.49
N PHE A 438 -5.81 -19.18 16.21
CA PHE A 438 -4.58 -18.58 15.74
C PHE A 438 -3.70 -19.80 15.51
N PHE A 439 -3.22 -19.96 14.29
CA PHE A 439 -1.79 -19.96 14.18
C PHE A 439 -1.39 -18.54 14.55
N PRO A 440 -0.85 -18.29 15.74
CA PRO A 440 -0.06 -17.10 15.88
C PRO A 440 1.00 -17.26 14.79
N LEU A 441 1.04 -16.33 13.84
CA LEU A 441 2.34 -15.76 13.52
C LEU A 441 2.80 -15.00 14.78
N LEU A 442 3.05 -15.76 15.85
CA LEU A 442 4.25 -15.61 16.62
C LEU A 442 5.32 -15.69 15.54
N LEU A 443 6.19 -14.69 15.45
CA LEU A 443 7.55 -15.02 15.09
C LEU A 443 8.05 -15.95 16.22
N THR A 444 7.62 -17.22 16.20
CA THR A 444 8.14 -18.30 17.03
C THR A 444 9.62 -18.46 16.71
N THR A 445 10.02 -18.06 15.50
CA THR A 445 11.40 -17.97 15.09
C THR A 445 11.57 -16.65 14.35
N ALA A 446 12.50 -15.81 14.82
CA ALA A 446 12.98 -14.72 13.98
C ALA A 446 13.70 -15.39 12.80
N HIS A 447 13.05 -15.48 11.63
CA HIS A 447 13.63 -16.14 10.46
C HIS A 447 14.83 -15.38 9.87
N ARG A 448 15.26 -14.29 10.52
CA ARG A 448 16.43 -13.51 10.11
C ARG A 448 17.74 -14.29 10.25
N GLN A 449 17.82 -15.24 11.19
CA GLN A 449 19.01 -16.08 11.44
C GLN A 449 18.78 -17.57 11.11
N GLN A 450 17.87 -17.92 10.19
CA GLN A 450 17.57 -19.33 9.83
C GLN A 450 18.82 -20.12 9.42
N GLU A 451 19.81 -19.45 8.83
CA GLU A 451 21.04 -20.06 8.33
C GLU A 451 22.14 -20.17 9.41
N ASP A 452 21.92 -19.64 10.61
CA ASP A 452 22.86 -19.66 11.73
C ASP A 452 22.13 -19.86 13.07
N GLU A 453 21.70 -21.11 13.29
CA GLU A 453 20.98 -21.52 14.49
C GLU A 453 21.79 -21.30 15.77
N SER A 454 23.12 -21.42 15.69
CA SER A 454 24.03 -21.16 16.81
C SER A 454 24.00 -19.70 17.27
N PHE A 455 23.94 -18.78 16.30
CA PHE A 455 23.81 -17.35 16.57
C PHE A 455 22.41 -16.99 17.06
N TYR A 456 21.38 -17.61 16.49
CA TYR A 456 20.00 -17.45 16.96
C TYR A 456 19.86 -17.82 18.45
N GLN A 457 20.40 -18.97 18.85
CA GLN A 457 20.37 -19.42 20.24
C GLN A 457 21.11 -18.45 21.18
N MET A 458 22.29 -17.99 20.77
CA MET A 458 23.04 -16.98 21.54
C MET A 458 22.21 -15.70 21.77
N LEU A 459 21.47 -15.24 20.75
CA LEU A 459 20.59 -14.09 20.88
C LEU A 459 19.42 -14.35 21.84
N GLU A 460 18.84 -15.55 21.84
CA GLU A 460 17.77 -15.91 22.78
C GLU A 460 18.27 -16.05 24.22
N GLU A 461 19.49 -16.56 24.44
CA GLU A 461 20.13 -16.53 25.77
C GLU A 461 20.31 -15.09 26.29
N ILE A 462 20.82 -14.18 25.44
CA ILE A 462 20.93 -12.75 25.76
C ILE A 462 19.55 -12.15 26.07
N ARG A 463 18.54 -12.47 25.25
CA ARG A 463 17.16 -11.97 25.39
C ARG A 463 16.53 -12.38 26.72
N MET A 464 16.84 -13.59 27.20
CA MET A 464 16.27 -14.13 28.43
C MET A 464 17.07 -13.78 29.70
N GLY A 465 18.15 -13.01 29.56
CA GLY A 465 19.02 -12.63 30.68
C GLY A 465 20.04 -13.70 31.06
N ASN A 466 20.18 -14.75 30.24
CA ASN A 466 21.16 -15.81 30.41
C ASN A 466 22.48 -15.46 29.73
N PHE A 467 23.07 -14.33 30.12
CA PHE A 467 24.32 -13.85 29.55
C PHE A 467 25.53 -14.60 30.16
N THR A 468 25.82 -15.79 29.64
CA THR A 468 26.84 -16.71 30.17
C THR A 468 28.28 -16.30 29.81
N GLU A 469 29.27 -16.80 30.56
CA GLU A 469 30.70 -16.57 30.28
C GLU A 469 31.14 -17.08 28.89
N ASN A 470 30.46 -18.10 28.34
CA ASN A 470 30.71 -18.58 26.98
C ASN A 470 30.31 -17.51 25.93
N ILE A 471 29.16 -16.86 26.10
CA ILE A 471 28.72 -15.78 25.22
C ILE A 471 29.67 -14.59 25.32
N ILE A 472 30.07 -14.23 26.54
CA ILE A 472 31.03 -13.15 26.81
C ILE A 472 32.34 -13.41 26.07
N THR A 473 32.89 -14.64 26.18
CA THR A 473 34.13 -15.03 25.52
C THR A 473 33.99 -14.96 23.99
N LYS A 474 32.86 -15.43 23.43
CA LYS A 474 32.58 -15.32 21.98
C LYS A 474 32.53 -13.88 21.49
N ILE A 475 31.83 -13.00 22.23
CA ILE A 475 31.76 -11.57 21.89
C ILE A 475 33.14 -10.92 21.99
N GLN A 476 33.91 -11.22 23.03
CA GLN A 476 35.27 -10.70 23.18
C GLN A 476 36.19 -11.15 22.04
N GLN A 477 36.09 -12.42 21.61
CA GLN A 477 36.80 -12.90 20.43
C GLN A 477 36.40 -12.11 19.18
N LYS A 478 35.10 -11.85 18.99
CA LYS A 478 34.60 -11.07 17.86
C LYS A 478 35.11 -9.63 17.82
N VAL A 479 35.28 -9.03 19.00
CA VAL A 479 35.87 -7.68 19.15
C VAL A 479 37.35 -7.68 18.75
N CYS A 480 38.09 -8.74 19.09
CA CYS A 480 39.49 -8.89 18.66
C CYS A 480 39.64 -9.11 17.14
N GLU A 481 38.61 -9.65 16.49
CA GLU A 481 38.57 -9.90 15.03
C GLU A 481 38.10 -8.66 14.23
N TYR A 482 37.63 -7.60 14.89
CA TYR A 482 37.08 -6.42 14.24
C TYR A 482 38.11 -5.72 13.33
N ASN A 483 37.76 -5.55 12.06
CA ASN A 483 38.53 -4.78 11.10
C ASN A 483 37.65 -3.76 10.37
N PHE A 484 37.77 -2.48 10.75
CA PHE A 484 36.96 -1.41 10.17
C PHE A 484 37.12 -1.26 8.65
N THR A 485 38.20 -1.74 8.02
CA THR A 485 38.40 -1.55 6.58
C THR A 485 37.62 -2.53 5.70
N ASP A 486 37.11 -3.63 6.27
CA ASP A 486 36.45 -4.68 5.50
C ASP A 486 34.95 -4.35 5.32
N ASN A 487 34.45 -4.44 4.08
CA ASN A 487 33.03 -4.31 3.75
C ASN A 487 32.31 -3.03 4.24
N VAL A 488 33.01 -1.91 4.43
CA VAL A 488 32.44 -0.63 4.91
C VAL A 488 31.22 -0.16 4.10
N LEU A 489 31.23 -0.38 2.78
CA LEU A 489 30.11 -0.02 1.90
C LEU A 489 28.91 -0.97 2.01
N ASP A 490 29.14 -2.18 2.51
CA ASP A 490 28.16 -3.27 2.62
C ASP A 490 27.75 -3.55 4.08
N THR A 491 28.00 -2.59 4.99
CA THR A 491 27.83 -2.72 6.44
C THR A 491 26.95 -1.64 7.03
N THR A 492 25.97 -2.04 7.84
CA THR A 492 25.20 -1.12 8.69
C THR A 492 25.95 -0.87 10.00
N HIS A 493 26.39 0.36 10.23
CA HIS A 493 27.09 0.73 11.47
C HIS A 493 26.11 1.26 12.53
N ILE A 494 26.01 0.58 13.66
CA ILE A 494 25.25 0.98 14.84
C ILE A 494 26.24 1.52 15.88
N VAL A 495 26.35 2.84 15.95
CA VAL A 495 27.34 3.55 16.77
C VAL A 495 26.68 4.49 17.78
N GLU A 496 27.49 4.88 18.76
CA GLU A 496 27.07 5.49 20.02
C GLU A 496 26.88 7.00 19.92
N TYR A 497 27.85 7.64 19.27
CA TYR A 497 27.96 9.08 19.22
C TYR A 497 27.59 9.56 17.83
N ARG A 498 26.83 10.66 17.79
CA ARG A 498 26.40 11.30 16.53
C ARG A 498 27.58 11.71 15.67
N ASN A 499 28.70 12.10 16.29
CA ASN A 499 29.89 12.52 15.57
C ASN A 499 30.52 11.31 14.87
N THR A 500 30.57 10.15 15.54
CA THR A 500 31.00 8.89 14.94
C THR A 500 30.08 8.49 13.78
N ALA A 501 28.76 8.58 13.98
CA ALA A 501 27.79 8.31 12.92
C ALA A 501 27.97 9.26 11.72
N SER A 502 28.17 10.56 11.99
CA SER A 502 28.44 11.59 10.98
C SER A 502 29.74 11.29 10.22
N THR A 503 30.83 10.99 10.93
CA THR A 503 32.11 10.67 10.32
C THR A 503 32.01 9.43 9.44
N ILE A 504 31.34 8.36 9.89
CA ILE A 504 31.10 7.16 9.07
C ILE A 504 30.24 7.51 7.85
N ASN A 505 29.19 8.31 8.03
CA ASN A 505 28.32 8.74 6.94
C ASN A 505 29.07 9.59 5.90
N ASP A 506 29.96 10.47 6.34
CA ASP A 506 30.83 11.27 5.47
C ASP A 506 31.84 10.39 4.72
N ILE A 507 32.46 9.43 5.41
CA ILE A 507 33.37 8.45 4.81
C ILE A 507 32.64 7.64 3.73
N ILE A 508 31.53 6.98 4.06
CA ILE A 508 30.74 6.17 3.11
C ILE A 508 30.23 7.05 1.95
N GLY A 509 29.71 8.24 2.26
CA GLY A 509 29.24 9.20 1.27
C GLY A 509 30.29 9.58 0.23
N ASN A 510 31.57 9.67 0.63
CA ASN A 510 32.71 9.93 -0.25
C ASN A 510 33.11 8.73 -1.12
N TYR A 511 32.81 7.50 -0.70
CA TYR A 511 33.11 6.28 -1.46
C TYR A 511 31.97 5.85 -2.41
N LEU A 512 30.73 6.27 -2.17
CA LEU A 512 29.58 5.93 -3.03
C LEU A 512 29.55 6.76 -4.33
N PRO A 513 29.38 6.12 -5.51
CA PRO A 513 29.34 6.81 -6.80
C PRO A 513 28.19 7.82 -6.86
N SER A 514 28.40 8.96 -7.53
CA SER A 514 27.29 9.86 -7.88
C SER A 514 26.54 9.27 -9.07
N VAL A 515 25.22 9.16 -8.97
CA VAL A 515 24.36 8.67 -10.07
C VAL A 515 24.32 9.68 -11.23
N ASP A 516 24.67 10.94 -10.94
CA ASP A 516 24.77 12.03 -11.92
C ASP A 516 25.89 13.00 -11.49
N GLU A 517 26.83 13.34 -12.36
CA GLU A 517 27.93 14.29 -12.04
C GLU A 517 27.42 15.72 -11.77
N HIS A 518 26.13 15.97 -12.01
CA HIS A 518 25.49 17.29 -11.89
C HIS A 518 24.42 17.38 -10.80
N THR A 519 24.17 16.32 -10.02
CA THR A 519 23.17 16.34 -8.96
C THR A 519 23.82 16.23 -7.58
N ASP A 520 23.69 17.28 -6.76
CA ASP A 520 24.14 17.26 -5.37
C ASP A 520 23.43 16.12 -4.61
N PRO A 521 24.12 15.41 -3.70
CA PRO A 521 23.49 14.36 -2.92
C PRO A 521 22.40 14.95 -2.01
N TYR A 522 21.32 14.20 -1.79
CA TYR A 522 20.21 14.67 -0.96
C TYR A 522 20.66 14.87 0.49
N GLU A 523 20.51 16.07 1.02
CA GLU A 523 20.88 16.39 2.39
C GLU A 523 19.64 16.40 3.29
N SER A 524 19.62 15.54 4.31
CA SER A 524 18.61 15.56 5.36
C SER A 524 19.19 16.24 6.59
N ILE A 525 18.69 17.43 6.91
CA ILE A 525 19.15 18.23 8.06
C ILE A 525 18.19 18.03 9.23
N ALA A 526 18.72 17.67 10.39
CA ALA A 526 17.94 17.58 11.62
C ALA A 526 17.65 18.98 12.17
N ILE A 527 16.39 19.26 12.47
CA ILE A 527 15.94 20.52 13.07
C ILE A 527 15.32 20.20 14.44
N ASP A 528 15.99 20.66 15.50
CA ASP A 528 15.47 20.52 16.85
C ASP A 528 14.41 21.59 17.15
N CYS A 529 13.30 21.18 17.77
CA CYS A 529 12.22 22.07 18.17
C CYS A 529 11.83 21.82 19.64
N MET A 530 11.59 22.88 20.40
CA MET A 530 10.86 22.81 21.67
C MET A 530 9.46 23.40 21.47
N GLY A 531 8.44 22.54 21.43
CA GLY A 531 7.11 22.93 20.97
C GLY A 531 7.12 23.29 19.49
N LYS A 532 6.68 24.50 19.13
CA LYS A 532 6.73 25.03 17.76
C LYS A 532 7.95 25.93 17.47
N VAL A 533 8.86 26.07 18.44
CA VAL A 533 10.02 26.97 18.32
C VAL A 533 11.25 26.16 17.99
N GLN A 534 11.84 26.43 16.82
CA GLN A 534 13.11 25.87 16.41
C GLN A 534 14.23 26.32 17.37
N LYS A 535 15.12 25.39 17.71
CA LYS A 535 16.24 25.59 18.61
C LYS A 535 17.56 25.42 17.86
N SER A 536 18.57 26.17 18.29
CA SER A 536 19.91 26.00 17.75
C SER A 536 20.57 24.73 18.29
N PRO A 537 21.43 24.07 17.51
CA PRO A 537 22.17 22.90 17.99
C PRO A 537 22.96 23.16 19.28
N LEU A 538 23.50 24.38 19.45
CA LEU A 538 24.20 24.82 20.67
C LEU A 538 23.32 24.83 21.93
N GLU A 539 22.02 25.05 21.77
CA GLU A 539 21.05 25.05 22.88
C GLU A 539 20.58 23.63 23.20
N THR A 540 20.32 22.81 22.18
CA THR A 540 19.85 21.44 22.36
C THR A 540 20.95 20.49 22.79
N ASP A 541 22.19 20.72 22.40
CA ASP A 541 23.36 19.94 22.86
C ASP A 541 23.51 19.92 24.38
N LYS A 542 23.00 20.94 25.08
CA LYS A 542 23.00 21.02 26.55
C LYS A 542 21.91 20.18 27.22
N LEU A 543 20.88 19.77 26.47
CA LEU A 543 19.69 19.09 26.97
C LEU A 543 19.79 17.56 26.91
N PHE A 544 20.61 17.04 25.99
CA PHE A 544 20.79 15.62 25.80
C PHE A 544 22.12 15.17 26.42
N ARG A 545 22.29 13.87 26.66
CA ARG A 545 23.61 13.34 27.06
C ARG A 545 24.62 13.70 25.97
N ASN A 546 25.80 14.18 26.38
CA ASN A 546 26.83 14.71 25.50
C ASN A 546 26.98 13.83 24.24
N TYR A 547 26.61 14.38 23.08
CA TYR A 547 26.80 13.78 21.74
C TYR A 547 25.91 12.57 21.37
N THR A 548 24.80 12.30 22.08
CA THR A 548 23.88 11.18 21.79
C THR A 548 22.67 11.54 20.91
N ASN A 549 22.61 12.76 20.36
CA ASN A 549 21.52 13.20 19.47
C ASN A 549 21.62 12.64 18.06
N PHE A 550 20.60 12.83 17.22
CA PHE A 550 20.75 12.57 15.78
C PHE A 550 21.85 13.47 15.17
N PRO A 551 22.56 12.99 14.13
CA PRO A 551 23.51 13.83 13.40
C PRO A 551 22.77 15.04 12.81
N THR A 552 23.43 16.20 12.82
CA THR A 552 22.87 17.46 12.33
C THR A 552 22.53 17.40 10.84
N LYS A 553 23.24 16.57 10.08
CA LYS A 553 23.07 16.35 8.66
C LYS A 553 23.36 14.89 8.31
N ILE A 554 22.53 14.33 7.43
CA ILE A 554 22.73 13.01 6.83
C ILE A 554 22.72 13.18 5.32
N ILE A 555 23.70 12.57 4.65
CA ILE A 555 23.76 12.47 3.20
C ILE A 555 22.99 11.23 2.76
N LEU A 556 21.90 11.42 2.02
CA LEU A 556 21.06 10.35 1.50
C LEU A 556 21.44 10.05 0.05
N LYS A 557 21.86 8.81 -0.21
CA LYS A 557 22.10 8.24 -1.54
C LYS A 557 21.31 6.94 -1.68
N GLU A 558 20.88 6.60 -2.89
CA GLU A 558 20.19 5.34 -3.15
C GLU A 558 21.10 4.15 -2.81
N GLY A 559 20.63 3.24 -1.95
CA GLY A 559 21.41 2.09 -1.46
C GLY A 559 20.54 0.86 -1.23
N LEU A 560 21.17 -0.31 -1.28
CA LEU A 560 20.55 -1.61 -1.00
C LEU A 560 20.50 -1.87 0.51
N THR A 561 19.66 -2.82 0.95
CA THR A 561 19.75 -3.36 2.31
C THR A 561 21.09 -4.05 2.48
N LEU A 562 21.89 -3.61 3.45
CA LEU A 562 23.28 -4.04 3.59
C LEU A 562 23.38 -5.40 4.33
N PRO A 563 24.18 -6.35 3.82
CA PRO A 563 24.26 -7.71 4.36
C PRO A 563 24.99 -7.83 5.71
N HIS A 564 25.84 -6.86 6.07
CA HIS A 564 26.65 -6.88 7.30
C HIS A 564 26.20 -5.82 8.32
N VAL A 565 26.52 -6.04 9.59
CA VAL A 565 26.23 -5.11 10.70
C VAL A 565 27.42 -5.01 11.64
N THR A 566 27.84 -3.79 11.96
CA THR A 566 28.79 -3.51 13.05
C THR A 566 28.03 -2.87 14.21
N VAL A 567 28.23 -3.36 15.44
CA VAL A 567 27.56 -2.86 16.64
C VAL A 567 28.58 -2.42 17.69
N SER A 568 28.43 -1.19 18.16
CA SER A 568 29.17 -0.66 19.31
C SER A 568 28.47 -0.96 20.62
N LEU A 569 29.08 -1.79 21.47
CA LEU A 569 28.53 -2.27 22.74
C LEU A 569 29.27 -1.66 23.95
N ASP A 570 29.46 -0.35 24.02
CA ASP A 570 30.00 0.30 25.23
C ASP A 570 28.91 0.51 26.32
N GLU A 571 29.34 0.81 27.55
CA GLU A 571 28.55 0.81 28.79
C GLU A 571 27.30 1.72 28.77
N THR A 572 27.27 2.72 27.89
CA THR A 572 26.49 3.95 28.13
C THR A 572 25.23 4.14 27.27
N ILE A 573 25.00 3.32 26.24
CA ILE A 573 24.03 3.64 25.16
C ILE A 573 22.76 2.82 25.25
N PHE A 574 22.87 1.50 25.43
CA PHE A 574 21.71 0.64 25.36
C PHE A 574 20.93 0.66 26.68
N ALA A 575 19.66 1.03 26.60
CA ALA A 575 18.67 0.73 27.63
C ALA A 575 18.31 -0.76 27.62
N ASP A 576 17.60 -1.20 28.64
CA ASP A 576 17.28 -2.62 28.83
C ASP A 576 16.54 -3.21 27.61
N GLY A 577 17.16 -4.21 26.99
CA GLY A 577 16.70 -4.92 25.79
C GLY A 577 17.24 -4.37 24.47
N GLN A 578 17.86 -3.19 24.44
CA GLN A 578 18.27 -2.57 23.17
C GLN A 578 19.52 -3.19 22.56
N ALA A 579 20.47 -3.66 23.38
CA ALA A 579 21.66 -4.36 22.88
C ALA A 579 21.29 -5.64 22.12
N TYR A 580 20.31 -6.41 22.63
CA TYR A 580 19.72 -7.53 21.90
C TYR A 580 19.15 -7.10 20.54
N VAL A 581 18.38 -6.00 20.50
CA VAL A 581 17.79 -5.50 19.26
C VAL A 581 18.87 -5.11 18.24
N ALA A 582 19.96 -4.49 18.68
CA ALA A 582 21.09 -4.12 17.84
C ALA A 582 21.81 -5.35 17.27
N LEU A 583 22.15 -6.33 18.11
CA LEU A 583 22.79 -7.58 17.71
C LEU A 583 21.90 -8.40 16.75
N SER A 584 20.58 -8.42 16.97
CA SER A 584 19.60 -9.13 16.13
C SER A 584 19.44 -8.56 14.72
N ARG A 585 20.13 -7.46 14.38
CA ARG A 585 20.14 -6.91 13.02
C ARG A 585 20.96 -7.75 12.05
N ALA A 586 22.02 -8.41 12.53
CA ALA A 586 22.81 -9.32 11.72
C ALA A 586 22.02 -10.59 11.39
N THR A 587 22.21 -11.14 10.18
CA THR A 587 21.56 -12.39 9.74
C THR A 587 22.34 -13.64 10.13
N SER A 588 23.62 -13.52 10.45
CA SER A 588 24.47 -14.60 10.97
C SER A 588 25.63 -14.03 11.78
N TRP A 589 26.30 -14.86 12.58
CA TRP A 589 27.47 -14.47 13.37
C TRP A 589 28.60 -13.94 12.49
N ASN A 590 28.77 -14.49 11.28
CA ASN A 590 29.81 -14.07 10.34
C ASN A 590 29.55 -12.69 9.74
N LYS A 591 28.31 -12.21 9.78
CA LYS A 591 27.90 -10.90 9.28
C LYS A 591 27.78 -9.85 10.38
N LEU A 592 28.13 -10.21 11.62
CA LEU A 592 28.12 -9.33 12.78
C LEU A 592 29.56 -8.99 13.18
N GLU A 593 29.84 -7.70 13.34
CA GLU A 593 31.04 -7.19 13.97
C GLU A 593 30.69 -6.43 15.25
N ILE A 594 31.57 -6.46 16.24
CA ILE A 594 31.32 -5.83 17.55
C ILE A 594 32.52 -4.97 17.93
N THR A 595 32.28 -3.72 18.33
CA THR A 595 33.37 -2.78 18.65
C THR A 595 32.92 -1.49 19.36
N PRO A 596 33.40 -1.17 20.57
CA PRO A 596 33.96 -2.03 21.62
C PRO A 596 32.86 -2.84 22.33
N PHE A 597 33.23 -3.60 23.37
CA PHE A 597 32.31 -4.38 24.20
C PHE A 597 32.57 -4.17 25.70
N ASN A 598 31.55 -3.70 26.41
CA ASN A 598 31.43 -3.70 27.86
C ASN A 598 30.31 -4.67 28.27
N ARG A 599 30.54 -5.50 29.29
CA ARG A 599 29.55 -6.46 29.80
C ARG A 599 28.23 -5.80 30.17
N ASP A 600 28.29 -4.62 30.79
CA ASP A 600 27.13 -3.90 31.32
C ASP A 600 26.29 -3.21 30.24
N SER A 601 26.77 -3.22 28.98
CA SER A 601 26.01 -2.75 27.81
C SER A 601 24.83 -3.68 27.48
N ILE A 602 24.94 -4.97 27.81
CA ILE A 602 23.92 -5.98 27.54
C ILE A 602 23.03 -6.13 28.77
N LYS A 603 21.97 -5.33 28.80
CA LYS A 603 20.92 -5.41 29.82
C LYS A 603 19.67 -6.02 29.24
N THR A 604 19.09 -6.98 29.93
CA THR A 604 17.82 -7.59 29.53
C THR A 604 16.65 -6.77 30.04
N ASN A 605 15.62 -6.60 29.21
CA ASN A 605 14.41 -5.90 29.62
C ASN A 605 13.67 -6.67 30.73
N PRO A 606 13.40 -6.06 31.91
CA PRO A 606 12.72 -6.74 33.01
C PRO A 606 11.34 -7.29 32.63
N ASN A 607 10.63 -6.65 31.70
CA ASN A 607 9.33 -7.11 31.22
C ASN A 607 9.45 -8.40 30.39
N VAL A 608 10.57 -8.59 29.68
CA VAL A 608 10.83 -9.84 28.93
C VAL A 608 11.10 -10.99 29.88
N ILE A 609 11.84 -10.74 30.97
CA ILE A 609 12.05 -11.73 32.03
C ILE A 609 10.74 -12.00 32.78
N ALA A 610 9.82 -11.05 32.89
CA ALA A 610 8.53 -11.25 33.54
C ALA A 610 7.51 -12.01 32.67
N ASP A 611 7.76 -12.16 31.35
CA ASP A 611 6.81 -12.78 30.42
C ASP A 611 6.90 -14.32 30.45
N GLU A 612 5.90 -14.96 31.05
CA GLU A 612 5.81 -16.43 31.17
C GLU A 612 5.72 -17.14 29.81
N ARG A 613 5.18 -16.50 28.77
CA ARG A 613 5.07 -17.11 27.43
C ARG A 613 6.43 -17.20 26.76
N LEU A 614 7.27 -16.17 26.92
CA LEU A 614 8.64 -16.16 26.39
C LEU A 614 9.53 -17.17 27.13
N LYS A 615 9.33 -17.34 28.44
CA LYS A 615 9.99 -18.39 29.24
C LYS A 615 9.63 -19.79 28.78
N GLU A 616 8.35 -20.08 28.60
CA GLU A 616 7.88 -21.39 28.14
C GLU A 616 8.45 -21.73 26.76
N LYS A 617 8.47 -20.75 25.85
CA LYS A 617 9.07 -20.90 24.52
C LYS A 617 10.58 -21.14 24.55
N TYR A 618 11.31 -20.38 25.37
CA TYR A 618 12.76 -20.56 25.55
C TYR A 618 13.07 -21.96 26.11
N ASN A 619 12.30 -22.41 27.10
CA ASN A 619 12.47 -23.73 27.70
C ASN A 619 12.18 -24.86 26.69
N ASN A 620 11.18 -24.69 25.82
CA ASN A 620 10.90 -25.65 24.75
C ASN A 620 12.02 -25.69 23.70
N SER A 621 12.62 -24.54 23.35
CA SER A 621 13.76 -24.46 22.43
C SER A 621 15.02 -25.14 22.96
N ILE A 622 15.28 -25.07 24.28
CA ILE A 622 16.38 -25.80 24.92
C ILE A 622 16.06 -27.30 25.04
N GLY A 623 14.80 -27.65 25.31
CA GLY A 623 14.34 -29.03 25.40
C GLY A 623 14.51 -29.81 24.10
N GLU A 624 14.23 -29.19 22.95
CA GLU A 624 14.50 -29.78 21.63
C GLU A 624 16.00 -29.91 21.36
N PHE A 625 16.83 -28.94 21.76
CA PHE A 625 18.28 -29.00 21.53
C PHE A 625 18.99 -30.06 22.39
N ASN A 626 18.58 -30.24 23.65
CA ASN A 626 19.12 -31.31 24.51
C ASN A 626 18.72 -32.72 24.04
N ALA A 627 17.66 -32.85 23.23
CA ALA A 627 17.30 -34.11 22.59
C ALA A 627 18.17 -34.44 21.35
N PHE A 628 18.94 -33.47 20.83
CA PHE A 628 19.87 -33.66 19.72
C PHE A 628 21.34 -33.84 20.15
N ILE A 629 21.67 -33.70 21.45
CA ILE A 629 23.04 -33.88 21.99
C ILE A 629 23.09 -35.02 23.04
N ILE A 630 22.33 -36.10 22.85
CA ILE A 630 22.50 -37.37 23.59
C ILE A 630 22.66 -38.52 22.60
#